data_AF-A0A6A5RU68-F1
#
_entry.id   AF-A0A6A5RU68-F1
#
_cell.length_a   1.000
_cell.length_b   1.000
_cell.length_c   1.000
_cell.angle_alpha   90.00
_cell.angle_beta   90.00
_cell.angle_gamma   90.00
#
_symmetry.space_group_name_H-M   'P 1'
#
loop_
_entity.id
_entity.type
_entity.pdbx_description
1 polymer ?
#
loop_
_entity_poly.entity_id
_entity_poly.type
_entity_poly.pdbx_seq_one_letter_code
_entity_poly.pdbx_strand_id
1 'polypeptide(L)'
;MRFTSFATALTTLSVASARIYGIEVPSTLAPNSTFNLTIITGNYVQSVADISVAWGYSLAPGYPETLGSFIQSSYLGPNKSNTLDNITIEATVPASLGSDSWNGSLILSAGVYSLYGASSSPVIDGFNVTVQIGEETSEETVSSDGFAWSVNTQRQS
;
A
#
# COMPACT_ATOMS: atom_id res chain seq x y z
N MET A 1 5.21 45.86 -41.92
CA MET A 1 4.98 45.38 -40.53
C MET A 1 5.61 44.00 -40.43
N ARG A 2 6.66 43.82 -39.61
CA ARG A 2 7.36 42.52 -39.48
C ARG A 2 6.72 41.77 -38.31
N PHE A 3 6.03 40.68 -38.60
CA PHE A 3 5.47 39.79 -37.57
C PHE A 3 6.59 38.91 -37.04
N THR A 4 6.97 39.11 -35.78
CA THR A 4 7.90 38.24 -35.06
C THR A 4 7.08 37.14 -34.41
N SER A 5 7.15 35.92 -34.94
CA SER A 5 6.50 34.75 -34.33
C SER A 5 7.33 34.28 -33.13
N PHE A 6 6.80 34.46 -31.92
CA PHE A 6 7.32 33.80 -30.73
C PHE A 6 6.92 32.32 -30.79
N ALA A 7 7.89 31.43 -31.00
CA ALA A 7 7.70 30.00 -30.83
C ALA A 7 7.81 29.66 -29.34
N THR A 8 6.67 29.41 -28.68
CA THR A 8 6.64 28.90 -27.31
C THR A 8 7.06 27.44 -27.34
N ALA A 9 8.21 27.11 -26.76
CA ALA A 9 8.62 25.72 -26.58
C ALA A 9 7.73 25.07 -25.52
N LEU A 10 6.88 24.12 -25.91
CA LEU A 10 6.19 23.23 -24.96
C LEU A 10 7.23 22.27 -24.38
N THR A 11 7.56 22.44 -23.10
CA THR A 11 8.24 21.39 -22.34
C THR A 11 7.25 20.27 -22.09
N THR A 12 7.42 19.11 -22.72
CA THR A 12 6.65 17.91 -22.38
C THR A 12 7.07 17.47 -20.99
N LEU A 13 6.23 17.73 -19.99
CA LEU A 13 6.35 17.07 -18.70
C LEU A 13 6.18 15.57 -18.95
N SER A 14 7.26 14.80 -18.80
CA SER A 14 7.15 13.36 -18.70
C SER A 14 6.37 13.08 -17.43
N VAL A 15 5.08 12.76 -17.56
CA VAL A 15 4.32 12.23 -16.45
C VAL A 15 4.93 10.88 -16.14
N ALA A 16 5.49 10.68 -14.94
CA ALA A 16 5.92 9.35 -14.52
C ALA A 16 4.71 8.42 -14.66
N SER A 17 4.90 7.23 -15.20
CA SER A 17 3.88 6.18 -15.21
C SER A 17 4.25 5.20 -14.11
N ALA A 18 3.47 5.17 -13.04
CA ALA A 18 3.75 4.35 -11.88
C ALA A 18 2.48 3.70 -11.35
N ARG A 19 2.64 2.59 -10.62
CA ARG A 19 1.56 1.91 -9.91
C ARG A 19 2.00 1.52 -8.51
N ILE A 20 1.02 1.29 -7.65
CA ILE A 20 1.24 0.56 -6.40
C ILE A 20 1.40 -0.92 -6.71
N TYR A 21 2.39 -1.56 -6.11
CA TYR A 21 2.62 -3.01 -6.30
C TYR A 21 3.00 -3.75 -5.01
N GLY A 22 2.97 -3.07 -3.86
CA GLY A 22 3.29 -3.71 -2.59
C GLY A 22 3.00 -2.85 -1.38
N ILE A 23 3.18 -3.45 -0.22
CA ILE A 23 3.16 -2.79 1.09
C ILE A 23 4.38 -3.22 1.90
N GLU A 24 4.81 -2.37 2.82
CA GLU A 24 5.84 -2.62 3.81
C GLU A 24 5.41 -2.05 5.17
N VAL A 25 5.65 -2.82 6.22
CA VAL A 25 5.31 -2.48 7.61
C VAL A 25 6.39 -3.01 8.56
N PRO A 26 6.48 -2.53 9.80
CA PRO A 26 7.31 -3.16 10.82
C PRO A 26 6.96 -4.64 11.03
N SER A 27 7.98 -5.47 11.26
CA SER A 27 7.86 -6.90 11.52
C SER A 27 7.12 -7.21 12.82
N THR A 28 7.20 -6.29 13.80
CA THR A 28 6.54 -6.37 15.09
C THR A 28 5.78 -5.07 15.36
N LEU A 29 4.54 -5.20 15.82
CA LEU A 29 3.64 -4.08 16.10
C LEU A 29 3.26 -4.06 17.58
N ALA A 30 3.38 -2.89 18.22
CA ALA A 30 2.88 -2.66 19.57
C ALA A 30 1.39 -2.28 19.55
N PRO A 31 0.53 -2.93 20.34
CA PRO A 31 -0.87 -2.53 20.48
C PRO A 31 -0.99 -1.07 20.94
N ASN A 32 -1.98 -0.36 20.42
CA ASN A 32 -2.25 1.05 20.76
C ASN A 32 -1.10 2.02 20.42
N SER A 33 -0.20 1.65 19.52
CA SER A 33 0.84 2.54 18.98
C SER A 33 0.54 2.94 17.53
N THR A 34 1.23 3.96 17.04
CA THR A 34 1.28 4.26 15.60
C THR A 34 2.45 3.52 14.94
N PHE A 35 2.34 3.30 13.64
CA PHE A 35 3.40 2.76 12.79
C PHE A 35 3.27 3.31 11.37
N ASN A 36 4.35 3.22 10.61
CA ASN A 36 4.37 3.61 9.21
C ASN A 36 3.95 2.42 8.34
N LEU A 37 2.79 2.54 7.69
CA LEU A 37 2.42 1.70 6.56
C LEU A 37 2.97 2.34 5.29
N THR A 38 4.00 1.71 4.72
CA THR A 38 4.62 2.18 3.48
C THR A 38 3.98 1.46 2.30
N ILE A 39 3.41 2.22 1.37
CA ILE A 39 2.91 1.71 0.10
C ILE A 39 4.03 1.81 -0.92
N ILE A 40 4.36 0.67 -1.54
CA ILE A 40 5.47 0.54 -2.47
C ILE A 40 4.99 0.86 -3.88
N THR A 41 5.62 1.85 -4.49
CA THR A 41 5.32 2.32 -5.84
C THR A 41 6.42 1.97 -6.81
N GLY A 42 6.07 1.67 -8.07
CA GLY A 42 7.05 1.29 -9.08
C GLY A 42 6.63 1.65 -10.49
N ASN A 43 7.59 1.65 -11.41
CA ASN A 43 7.37 1.95 -12.82
C ASN A 43 6.27 1.07 -13.41
N TYR A 44 5.44 1.67 -14.25
CA TYR A 44 4.38 0.98 -14.98
C TYR A 44 4.24 1.52 -16.40
N VAL A 45 3.70 0.71 -17.31
CA VAL A 45 3.58 1.04 -18.74
C VAL A 45 2.47 2.06 -19.04
N GLN A 46 1.57 2.30 -18.08
CA GLN A 46 0.44 3.22 -18.19
C GLN A 46 0.35 4.10 -16.94
N SER A 47 -0.40 5.21 -17.02
CA SER A 47 -0.78 5.97 -15.84
C SER A 47 -1.79 5.20 -14.99
N VAL A 48 -1.65 5.27 -13.67
CA VAL A 48 -2.59 4.68 -12.72
C VAL A 48 -3.08 5.77 -11.77
N ALA A 49 -4.40 5.86 -11.55
CA ALA A 49 -4.98 6.72 -10.53
C ALA A 49 -5.33 5.87 -9.30
N ASP A 50 -4.56 6.03 -8.23
CA ASP A 50 -4.67 5.33 -6.96
C ASP A 50 -5.65 6.09 -6.07
N ILE A 51 -6.73 5.41 -5.70
CA ILE A 51 -7.87 6.07 -5.08
C ILE A 51 -7.78 5.93 -3.56
N SER A 52 -7.63 4.71 -3.08
CA SER A 52 -7.67 4.41 -1.65
C SER A 52 -6.96 3.12 -1.31
N VAL A 53 -6.50 3.01 -0.07
CA VAL A 53 -6.05 1.77 0.53
C VAL A 53 -6.87 1.49 1.79
N ALA A 54 -7.24 0.24 1.99
CA ALA A 54 -7.80 -0.27 3.24
C ALA A 54 -6.93 -1.41 3.75
N TRP A 55 -6.85 -1.58 5.06
CA TRP A 55 -6.11 -2.68 5.66
C TRP A 55 -6.82 -3.20 6.90
N GLY A 56 -6.48 -4.42 7.29
CA GLY A 56 -6.97 -5.06 8.50
C GLY A 56 -6.09 -6.21 8.92
N TYR A 57 -6.54 -6.93 9.94
CA TYR A 57 -5.74 -7.95 10.63
C TYR A 57 -6.51 -9.26 10.74
N SER A 58 -5.79 -10.37 10.57
CA SER A 58 -6.29 -11.73 10.82
C SER A 58 -5.24 -12.53 11.58
N LEU A 59 -5.65 -13.51 12.39
CA LEU A 59 -4.72 -14.52 12.88
C LEU A 59 -4.21 -15.35 11.70
N ALA A 60 -2.93 -15.70 11.67
CA ALA A 60 -2.38 -16.60 10.67
C ALA A 60 -3.06 -17.99 10.75
N PRO A 61 -3.36 -18.64 9.62
CA PRO A 61 -2.97 -18.27 8.24
C PRO A 61 -3.92 -17.26 7.55
N GLY A 62 -4.94 -16.75 8.24
CA GLY A 62 -5.94 -15.85 7.68
C GLY A 62 -6.86 -16.51 6.66
N TYR A 63 -7.88 -15.77 6.21
CA TYR A 63 -8.68 -16.17 5.05
C TYR A 63 -8.14 -15.49 3.79
N PRO A 64 -7.92 -16.24 2.70
CA PRO A 64 -7.53 -15.66 1.42
C PRO A 64 -8.51 -14.57 1.04
N GLU A 65 -8.00 -13.55 0.36
CA GLU A 65 -8.86 -12.55 -0.25
C GLU A 65 -9.69 -11.70 0.74
N THR A 66 -9.23 -11.58 1.99
CA THR A 66 -9.94 -10.81 3.02
C THR A 66 -9.01 -9.88 3.77
N LEU A 67 -9.57 -8.76 4.26
CA LEU A 67 -8.87 -7.84 5.14
C LEU A 67 -8.98 -8.25 6.63
N GLY A 68 -9.88 -9.17 6.98
CA GLY A 68 -10.07 -9.60 8.36
C GLY A 68 -10.81 -8.59 9.23
N SER A 69 -10.29 -8.37 10.43
CA SER A 69 -10.87 -7.52 11.48
C SER A 69 -10.13 -6.18 11.62
N PHE A 70 -10.73 -5.26 12.37
CA PHE A 70 -10.17 -3.92 12.66
C PHE A 70 -9.81 -3.12 11.41
N ILE A 71 -10.75 -3.06 10.46
CA ILE A 71 -10.52 -2.41 9.18
C ILE A 71 -10.29 -0.91 9.36
N GLN A 72 -9.20 -0.44 8.78
CA GLN A 72 -8.83 0.96 8.65
C GLN A 72 -8.63 1.29 7.17
N SER A 73 -8.64 2.57 6.82
CA SER A 73 -8.44 3.00 5.44
C SER A 73 -7.84 4.40 5.35
N SER A 74 -7.30 4.72 4.19
CA SER A 74 -6.77 6.03 3.85
C SER A 74 -7.10 6.38 2.40
N TYR A 75 -7.48 7.63 2.18
CA TYR A 75 -7.63 8.19 0.84
C TYR A 75 -6.24 8.57 0.30
N LEU A 76 -5.88 8.05 -0.87
CA LEU A 76 -4.62 8.38 -1.55
C LEU A 76 -4.84 9.60 -2.43
N GLY A 77 -5.82 9.50 -3.33
CA GLY A 77 -6.19 10.56 -4.24
C GLY A 77 -5.09 10.96 -5.22
N PRO A 78 -5.34 12.00 -6.05
CA PRO A 78 -4.45 12.39 -7.13
C PRO A 78 -3.06 12.86 -6.66
N ASN A 79 -2.93 13.29 -5.39
CA ASN A 79 -1.66 13.79 -4.84
C ASN A 79 -0.69 12.67 -4.44
N LYS A 80 -1.19 11.45 -4.17
CA LYS A 80 -0.41 10.29 -3.76
C LYS A 80 -0.55 9.15 -4.78
N SER A 81 -0.58 9.51 -6.06
CA SER A 81 -0.83 8.56 -7.13
C SER A 81 0.10 8.81 -8.31
N ASN A 82 0.35 7.77 -9.09
CA ASN A 82 1.17 7.82 -10.30
C ASN A 82 2.56 8.42 -10.04
N THR A 83 3.11 8.14 -8.86
CA THR A 83 4.41 8.60 -8.38
C THR A 83 5.35 7.41 -8.21
N LEU A 84 6.65 7.66 -8.33
CA LEU A 84 7.69 6.66 -8.03
C LEU A 84 8.15 6.73 -6.58
N ASP A 85 7.75 7.78 -5.85
CA ASP A 85 8.03 7.91 -4.44
C ASP A 85 7.03 7.08 -3.63
N ASN A 86 7.56 6.19 -2.79
CA ASN A 86 6.74 5.41 -1.87
C ASN A 86 5.88 6.32 -1.00
N ILE A 87 4.68 5.84 -0.68
CA ILE A 87 3.69 6.62 0.05
C ILE A 87 3.66 6.12 1.49
N THR A 88 3.97 6.99 2.45
CA THR A 88 3.85 6.67 3.87
C THR A 88 2.48 7.08 4.40
N ILE A 89 1.84 6.16 5.12
CA ILE A 89 0.59 6.36 5.84
C ILE A 89 0.86 6.06 7.31
N GLU A 90 0.57 7.01 8.18
CA GLU A 90 0.59 6.77 9.62
C GLU A 90 -0.66 5.98 10.01
N ALA A 91 -0.46 4.71 10.38
CA ALA A 91 -1.50 3.79 10.80
C ALA A 91 -1.44 3.57 12.32
N THR A 92 -2.55 3.15 12.92
CA THR A 92 -2.64 2.90 14.36
C THR A 92 -3.00 1.45 14.61
N VAL A 93 -2.20 0.77 15.44
CA VAL A 93 -2.47 -0.60 15.87
C VAL A 93 -3.64 -0.60 16.86
N PRO A 94 -4.74 -1.32 16.60
CA PRO A 94 -5.85 -1.41 17.54
C PRO A 94 -5.41 -1.97 18.89
N ALA A 95 -5.83 -1.34 20.00
CA ALA A 95 -5.51 -1.81 21.36
C ALA A 95 -5.95 -3.27 21.61
N SER A 96 -7.06 -3.70 20.98
CA SER A 96 -7.61 -5.05 21.10
C SER A 96 -6.68 -6.16 20.58
N LEU A 97 -5.70 -5.83 19.73
CA LEU A 97 -4.70 -6.79 19.26
C LEU A 97 -3.73 -7.23 20.37
N GLY A 98 -3.65 -6.49 21.48
CA GLY A 98 -2.87 -6.89 22.67
C GLY A 98 -3.58 -7.89 23.59
N SER A 99 -4.75 -8.40 23.20
CA SER A 99 -5.48 -9.39 24.01
C SER A 99 -5.00 -10.82 23.73
N ASP A 100 -5.20 -11.72 24.69
CA ASP A 100 -4.84 -13.15 24.55
C ASP A 100 -5.49 -13.83 23.34
N SER A 101 -6.61 -13.30 22.85
CA SER A 101 -7.31 -13.80 21.66
C SER A 101 -6.58 -13.52 20.35
N TRP A 102 -5.59 -12.62 20.36
CA TRP A 102 -4.79 -12.22 19.20
C TRP A 102 -3.30 -12.54 19.36
N ASN A 103 -2.98 -13.48 20.28
CA ASN A 103 -1.63 -13.93 20.51
C ASN A 103 -1.11 -14.82 19.36
N GLY A 104 0.09 -14.51 18.86
CA GLY A 104 0.76 -15.24 17.79
C GLY A 104 0.95 -14.40 16.53
N SER A 105 1.24 -15.08 15.40
CA SER A 105 1.45 -14.41 14.12
C SER A 105 0.15 -13.90 13.54
N LEU A 106 0.18 -12.65 13.12
CA LEU A 106 -0.91 -11.98 12.44
C LEU A 106 -0.58 -11.77 10.98
N ILE A 107 -1.63 -11.77 10.17
CA ILE A 107 -1.58 -11.32 8.79
C ILE A 107 -2.19 -9.92 8.77
N LEU A 108 -1.38 -8.94 8.37
CA LEU A 108 -1.89 -7.64 7.94
C LEU A 108 -2.17 -7.74 6.44
N SER A 109 -3.43 -7.59 6.10
CA SER A 109 -3.90 -7.61 4.72
C SER A 109 -4.28 -6.21 4.30
N ALA A 110 -3.84 -5.77 3.12
CA ALA A 110 -4.22 -4.50 2.52
C ALA A 110 -4.87 -4.70 1.15
N GLY A 111 -5.87 -3.88 0.84
CA GLY A 111 -6.53 -3.79 -0.45
C GLY A 111 -6.41 -2.37 -0.99
N VAL A 112 -5.89 -2.23 -2.20
CA VAL A 112 -5.67 -0.96 -2.89
C VAL A 112 -6.61 -0.89 -4.08
N TYR A 113 -7.42 0.18 -4.12
CA TYR A 113 -8.30 0.46 -5.24
C TYR A 113 -7.68 1.52 -6.14
N SER A 114 -7.55 1.18 -7.42
CA SER A 114 -6.94 2.04 -8.44
C SER A 114 -7.70 1.98 -9.77
N LEU A 115 -7.48 2.99 -10.62
CA LEU A 115 -8.02 3.10 -11.97
C LEU A 115 -6.86 3.09 -12.97
N TYR A 116 -6.83 2.10 -13.86
CA TYR A 116 -5.72 1.87 -14.76
C TYR A 116 -5.98 2.43 -16.17
N GLY A 117 -4.96 3.10 -16.73
CA GLY A 117 -4.92 3.52 -18.12
C GLY A 117 -5.94 4.59 -18.52
N ALA A 118 -5.98 4.92 -19.81
CA ALA A 118 -6.85 5.97 -20.34
C ALA A 118 -8.34 5.66 -20.16
N SER A 119 -8.71 4.38 -20.12
CA SER A 119 -10.10 3.94 -19.93
C SER A 119 -10.54 3.91 -18.46
N SER A 120 -9.65 4.23 -17.51
CA SER A 120 -9.94 4.21 -16.07
C SER A 120 -10.51 2.87 -15.59
N SER A 121 -9.87 1.77 -15.99
CA SER A 121 -10.33 0.42 -15.61
C SER A 121 -10.17 0.21 -14.10
N PRO A 122 -11.25 -0.12 -13.36
CA PRO A 122 -11.18 -0.31 -11.91
C PRO A 122 -10.47 -1.63 -11.57
N VAL A 123 -9.51 -1.57 -10.66
CA VAL A 123 -8.73 -2.71 -10.18
C VAL A 123 -8.63 -2.66 -8.66
N ILE A 124 -8.71 -3.81 -8.01
CA ILE A 124 -8.40 -3.98 -6.58
C ILE A 124 -7.20 -4.92 -6.47
N ASP A 125 -6.07 -4.38 -6.03
CA ASP A 125 -4.85 -5.13 -5.75
C ASP A 125 -4.78 -5.43 -4.24
N GLY A 126 -4.23 -6.58 -3.87
CA GLY A 126 -4.25 -7.09 -2.49
C GLY A 126 -2.86 -7.50 -2.08
N PHE A 127 -2.51 -7.29 -0.82
CA PHE A 127 -1.18 -7.53 -0.27
C PHE A 127 -1.28 -8.08 1.15
N ASN A 128 -0.49 -9.11 1.45
CA ASN A 128 -0.49 -9.76 2.77
C ASN A 128 0.93 -9.81 3.32
N VAL A 129 1.11 -9.31 4.53
CA VAL A 129 2.37 -9.40 5.29
C VAL A 129 2.13 -10.09 6.61
N THR A 130 3.06 -10.96 7.01
CA THR A 130 3.02 -11.60 8.33
C THR A 130 3.76 -10.74 9.34
N VAL A 131 3.11 -10.37 10.44
CA VAL A 131 3.67 -9.55 11.52
C VAL A 131 3.45 -10.23 12.87
N GLN A 132 4.23 -9.82 13.86
CA GLN A 132 4.07 -10.25 15.25
C GLN A 132 3.48 -9.11 16.10
N ILE A 133 2.79 -9.46 17.18
CA ILE A 133 2.42 -8.51 18.23
C ILE A 133 3.46 -8.58 19.34
N GLY A 134 3.98 -7.42 19.75
CA GLY A 134 4.98 -7.28 20.81
C GLY A 134 4.72 -6.09 21.72
N GLU A 135 5.61 -5.86 22.68
CA GLU A 135 5.52 -4.70 23.58
C GLU A 135 5.94 -3.39 22.89
N GLU A 136 6.82 -3.48 21.89
CA GLU A 136 7.34 -2.34 21.12
C GLU A 136 7.24 -2.61 19.61
N THR A 137 7.08 -1.55 18.82
CA THR A 137 7.10 -1.61 17.36
C THR A 137 8.54 -1.65 16.87
N SER A 138 8.89 -2.62 16.03
CA SER A 138 10.27 -2.83 15.57
C SER A 138 10.70 -1.83 14.49
N GLU A 139 12.02 -1.67 14.34
CA GLU A 139 12.60 -0.96 13.18
C GLU A 139 12.73 -1.87 11.95
N GLU A 140 12.85 -3.18 12.15
CA GLU A 140 12.87 -4.17 11.08
C GLU A 140 11.53 -4.20 10.35
N THR A 141 11.55 -4.17 9.03
CA THR A 141 10.33 -4.20 8.21
C THR A 141 10.16 -5.51 7.46
N VAL A 142 8.90 -5.81 7.15
CA VAL A 142 8.46 -6.91 6.30
C VAL A 142 7.62 -6.33 5.17
N SER A 143 7.81 -6.85 3.97
CA SER A 143 7.14 -6.36 2.77
C SER A 143 6.46 -7.47 1.99
N SER A 144 5.41 -7.11 1.27
CA SER A 144 4.76 -7.97 0.27
C SER A 144 4.76 -7.23 -1.06
N ASP A 145 5.36 -7.84 -2.08
CA ASP A 145 5.39 -7.33 -3.45
C ASP A 145 4.65 -8.27 -4.42
N GLY A 146 3.96 -7.68 -5.40
CA GLY A 146 3.17 -8.41 -6.38
C GLY A 146 1.68 -8.56 -6.02
N PHE A 147 0.89 -9.04 -6.97
CA PHE A 147 -0.56 -9.20 -6.81
C PHE A 147 -0.86 -10.39 -5.89
N ALA A 148 -1.14 -10.14 -4.60
CA ALA A 148 -1.28 -11.20 -3.59
C ALA A 148 -2.61 -11.95 -3.64
N TRP A 149 -3.58 -11.58 -4.51
CA TRP A 149 -4.76 -12.44 -4.71
C TRP A 149 -4.39 -13.76 -5.44
N SER A 150 -3.21 -13.86 -6.05
CA SER A 150 -2.81 -15.07 -6.80
C SER A 150 -1.64 -15.85 -6.21
N VAL A 151 -0.94 -15.38 -5.17
CA VAL A 151 0.21 -16.11 -4.64
C VAL A 151 0.38 -15.92 -3.13
N ASN A 152 0.35 -17.04 -2.41
CA ASN A 152 0.76 -17.14 -1.01
C ASN A 152 2.28 -17.41 -0.99
N THR A 153 3.12 -16.38 -1.07
CA THR A 153 4.58 -16.57 -0.97
C THR A 153 5.17 -15.78 0.19
N GLN A 154 5.56 -16.53 1.22
CA GLN A 154 6.63 -16.16 2.14
C GLN A 154 7.91 -15.95 1.30
N ARG A 155 8.34 -14.70 1.11
CA ARG A 155 9.75 -14.44 0.83
C ARG A 155 10.44 -14.28 2.18
N GLN A 156 11.04 -15.37 2.65
CA GLN A 156 12.16 -15.26 3.58
C GLN A 156 13.39 -14.88 2.74
N SER A 157 14.10 -13.85 3.22
CA SER A 157 15.33 -13.28 2.65
C SER A 157 16.37 -14.33 2.28
#